data_AF-L5KRE6-F1
#
_entry.id   AF-L5KRE6-F1
#
_cell.length_a   1.000
_cell.length_b   1.000
_cell.length_c   1.000
_cell.angle_alpha   90.00
_cell.angle_beta   90.00
_cell.angle_gamma   90.00
#
_symmetry.space_group_name_H-M   'P 1'
#
loop_
_entity.id
_entity.type
_entity.pdbx_description
1 polymer ?
#
loop_
_entity_poly.entity_id
_entity_poly.type
_entity_poly.pdbx_seq_one_letter_code
_entity_poly.pdbx_strand_id
1 'polypeptide(L)'
;MGRLGYWTLLVLPALLIWRGPAQGAAAEKGPPALNIAVLLGHSHDVTERELRNLWGPEQAAGLSLDVNVVALLMNRTDPKSLITHVCDLMSGARIHGLVFGDDTDQEAVAQMLDFISSQTFVPILGIHGGSSMIMADKVRLGR
;
A
#
# COMPACT_ATOMS: atom_id res chain seq x y z
N MET A 1 -25.31 18.46 -60.97
CA MET A 1 -24.78 18.87 -59.65
C MET A 1 -25.14 17.81 -58.63
N GLY A 2 -24.19 17.10 -57.98
CA GLY A 2 -24.58 16.06 -57.00
C GLY A 2 -23.46 15.22 -56.35
N ARG A 3 -22.23 15.21 -56.87
CA ARG A 3 -21.14 14.38 -56.29
C ARG A 3 -20.23 15.08 -55.28
N LEU A 4 -20.22 16.41 -55.23
CA LEU A 4 -19.28 17.16 -54.36
C LEU A 4 -19.79 17.34 -52.91
N GLY A 5 -21.11 17.32 -52.70
CA GLY A 5 -21.73 17.43 -51.37
C GLY A 5 -21.72 16.13 -50.55
N TYR A 6 -21.66 14.98 -51.22
CA TYR A 6 -21.73 13.68 -50.54
C TYR A 6 -20.43 13.34 -49.81
N TRP A 7 -19.29 13.73 -50.39
CA TRP A 7 -17.98 13.57 -49.75
C TRP A 7 -17.81 14.49 -48.53
N THR A 8 -18.32 15.71 -48.59
CA THR A 8 -18.28 16.65 -47.45
C THR A 8 -19.20 16.21 -46.31
N LEU A 9 -20.35 15.59 -46.61
CA LEU A 9 -21.27 15.02 -45.62
C LEU A 9 -20.76 13.76 -44.92
N LEU A 10 -19.84 12.99 -45.53
CA LEU A 10 -19.23 11.81 -44.92
C LEU A 10 -17.96 12.12 -44.12
N VAL A 11 -17.19 13.13 -44.55
CA VAL A 11 -15.91 13.48 -43.91
C VAL A 11 -16.11 14.30 -42.63
N LEU A 12 -17.15 15.15 -42.55
CA LEU A 12 -17.45 15.93 -41.34
C LEU A 12 -17.79 15.08 -40.10
N PRO A 13 -18.69 14.07 -40.16
CA PRO A 13 -18.97 13.23 -38.99
C PRO A 13 -17.78 12.35 -38.62
N ALA A 14 -16.97 11.89 -39.58
CA ALA A 14 -15.75 11.12 -39.30
C ALA A 14 -14.69 11.95 -38.56
N LEU A 15 -14.53 13.23 -38.90
CA LEU A 15 -13.65 14.15 -38.17
C LEU A 15 -14.19 14.55 -36.78
N LEU A 16 -15.51 14.62 -36.61
CA LEU A 16 -16.13 14.88 -35.31
C LEU A 16 -16.05 13.67 -34.36
N ILE A 17 -16.01 12.44 -34.89
CA ILE A 17 -15.76 11.23 -34.09
C ILE A 17 -14.30 11.19 -33.61
N TRP A 18 -13.34 11.67 -34.40
CA TRP A 18 -11.93 11.77 -33.98
C TRP A 18 -11.67 12.96 -33.04
N ARG A 19 -12.44 14.06 -33.17
CA ARG A 19 -12.37 15.22 -32.26
C ARG A 19 -13.27 15.12 -31.04
N GLY A 20 -14.00 14.03 -30.86
CA GLY A 20 -14.62 13.72 -29.57
C GLY A 20 -13.51 13.78 -28.52
N PRO A 21 -13.72 14.44 -27.36
CA PRO A 21 -12.74 14.33 -26.31
C PRO A 21 -12.60 12.83 -26.09
N ALA A 22 -11.38 12.33 -26.22
CA ALA A 22 -11.02 11.14 -25.49
C ALA A 22 -11.24 11.53 -24.03
N GLN A 23 -12.48 11.38 -23.56
CA GLN A 23 -12.85 11.03 -22.20
C GLN A 23 -12.20 9.66 -21.99
N GLY A 24 -10.87 9.65 -22.01
CA GLY A 24 -10.07 8.62 -21.40
C GLY A 24 -10.57 8.62 -19.99
N ALA A 25 -11.33 7.57 -19.68
CA ALA A 25 -11.88 7.22 -18.40
C ALA A 25 -11.53 8.28 -17.36
N ALA A 26 -12.40 9.28 -17.21
CA ALA A 26 -12.55 9.91 -15.91
C ALA A 26 -13.03 8.76 -15.03
N ALA A 27 -12.06 7.96 -14.58
CA ALA A 27 -12.21 7.10 -13.45
C ALA A 27 -12.77 8.04 -12.42
N GLU A 28 -14.00 7.77 -12.00
CA GLU A 28 -14.58 8.19 -10.75
C GLU A 28 -13.61 7.73 -9.65
N LYS A 29 -12.44 8.36 -9.57
CA LYS A 29 -11.46 8.10 -8.55
C LYS A 29 -11.91 9.03 -7.44
N GLY A 30 -12.61 8.44 -6.48
CA GLY A 30 -12.72 9.03 -5.16
C GLY A 30 -11.33 9.49 -4.64
N PRO A 31 -11.30 10.16 -3.48
CA PRO A 31 -10.04 10.60 -2.88
C PRO A 31 -8.99 9.47 -2.91
N PRO A 32 -7.72 9.78 -3.21
CA PRO A 32 -6.69 8.75 -3.30
C PRO A 32 -6.66 7.93 -2.00
N ALA A 33 -6.88 6.61 -2.14
CA ALA A 33 -6.93 5.72 -0.99
C ALA A 33 -5.51 5.24 -0.61
N LEU A 34 -5.12 5.47 0.64
CA LEU A 34 -3.87 5.04 1.25
C LEU A 34 -4.09 3.81 2.13
N ASN A 35 -3.73 2.63 1.63
CA ASN A 35 -3.73 1.42 2.45
C ASN A 35 -2.48 1.33 3.34
N ILE A 36 -2.68 1.23 4.65
CA ILE A 36 -1.62 0.99 5.65
C ILE A 36 -1.89 -0.36 6.29
N ALA A 37 -0.89 -1.25 6.28
CA ALA A 37 -0.95 -2.52 6.99
C ALA A 37 -0.39 -2.36 8.41
N VAL A 38 -1.02 -3.01 9.38
CA VAL A 38 -0.55 -3.09 10.77
C VAL A 38 -0.41 -4.56 11.14
N LEU A 39 0.80 -4.98 11.46
CA LEU A 39 1.16 -6.37 11.74
C LEU A 39 1.67 -6.45 13.17
N LEU A 40 1.00 -7.25 13.98
CA LEU A 40 1.46 -7.55 15.34
C LEU A 40 1.86 -9.00 15.47
N GLY A 41 3.12 -9.22 15.84
CA GLY A 41 3.71 -10.51 16.13
C GLY A 41 3.65 -10.83 17.61
N HIS A 42 3.12 -11.99 17.96
CA HIS A 42 3.12 -12.53 19.33
C HIS A 42 2.33 -11.70 20.38
N SER A 43 1.51 -10.74 19.96
CA SER A 43 0.67 -9.95 20.87
C SER A 43 -0.50 -10.80 21.39
N HIS A 44 -0.48 -11.09 22.68
CA HIS A 44 -1.47 -11.94 23.36
C HIS A 44 -2.76 -11.18 23.73
N ASP A 45 -2.74 -9.85 23.67
CA ASP A 45 -3.78 -9.00 24.27
C ASP A 45 -4.53 -8.11 23.27
N VAL A 46 -4.18 -8.10 21.98
CA VAL A 46 -4.76 -7.18 20.99
C VAL A 46 -5.51 -7.94 19.90
N THR A 47 -6.77 -7.58 19.63
CA THR A 47 -7.56 -8.19 18.53
C THR A 47 -7.54 -7.32 17.28
N GLU A 48 -7.59 -7.92 16.07
CA GLU A 48 -7.68 -7.17 14.79
C GLU A 48 -8.79 -6.11 14.76
N ARG A 49 -9.92 -6.39 15.43
CA ARG A 49 -11.06 -5.46 15.55
C ARG A 49 -10.70 -4.22 16.35
N GLU A 50 -9.93 -4.38 17.41
CA GLU A 50 -9.51 -3.27 18.27
C GLU A 50 -8.57 -2.33 17.51
N LEU A 51 -7.62 -2.90 16.76
CA LEU A 51 -6.72 -2.15 15.87
C LEU A 51 -7.47 -1.38 14.79
N ARG A 52 -8.51 -1.98 14.20
CA ARG A 52 -9.37 -1.29 13.22
C ARG A 52 -10.16 -0.17 13.87
N ASN A 53 -10.61 -0.34 15.10
CA ASN A 53 -11.34 0.69 15.85
C ASN A 53 -10.43 1.85 16.30
N LEU A 54 -9.12 1.62 16.42
CA LEU A 54 -8.17 2.70 16.69
C LEU A 54 -8.20 3.75 15.59
N TRP A 55 -8.40 3.38 14.32
CA TRP A 55 -8.51 4.32 13.19
C TRP A 55 -9.97 4.58 12.83
N GLY A 56 -10.51 5.70 13.33
CA GLY A 56 -11.91 6.09 13.14
C GLY A 56 -12.12 7.31 12.23
N PRO A 57 -13.38 7.61 11.86
CA PRO A 57 -13.73 8.73 10.98
C PRO A 57 -13.27 10.09 11.53
N GLU A 58 -13.26 10.28 12.85
CA GLU A 58 -12.76 11.51 13.50
C GLU A 58 -11.27 11.77 13.21
N GLN A 59 -10.46 10.73 13.09
CA GLN A 59 -9.02 10.83 12.82
C GLN A 59 -8.73 11.03 11.33
N ALA A 60 -9.60 10.47 10.48
CA ALA A 60 -9.57 10.66 9.03
C ALA A 60 -10.11 12.03 8.58
N ALA A 61 -10.95 12.69 9.38
CA ALA A 61 -11.62 13.95 9.02
C ALA A 61 -10.66 15.12 8.72
N GLY A 62 -9.40 15.06 9.17
CA GLY A 62 -8.36 16.05 8.90
C GLY A 62 -7.49 15.76 7.67
N LEU A 63 -7.65 14.59 7.03
CA LEU A 63 -6.80 14.14 5.92
C LEU A 63 -7.57 14.26 4.60
N SER A 64 -6.90 14.78 3.56
CA SER A 64 -7.42 14.80 2.19
C SER A 64 -7.31 13.45 1.47
N LEU A 65 -6.77 12.42 2.14
CA LEU A 65 -6.66 11.05 1.64
C LEU A 65 -7.55 10.12 2.45
N ASP A 66 -8.15 9.15 1.76
CA ASP A 66 -8.91 8.07 2.39
C ASP A 66 -7.93 7.00 2.89
N VAL A 67 -7.75 6.88 4.21
CA VAL A 67 -6.78 5.93 4.79
C VAL A 67 -7.50 4.65 5.20
N ASN A 68 -7.10 3.53 4.59
CA ASN A 68 -7.61 2.21 4.91
C ASN A 68 -6.57 1.42 5.73
N VAL A 69 -6.95 1.02 6.94
CA VAL A 69 -6.08 0.26 7.84
C VAL A 69 -6.39 -1.24 7.76
N VAL A 70 -5.37 -2.03 7.41
CA VAL A 70 -5.43 -3.49 7.34
C VAL A 70 -4.66 -4.07 8.52
N ALA A 71 -5.37 -4.45 9.58
CA ALA A 71 -4.78 -5.10 10.74
C ALA A 71 -4.70 -6.62 10.55
N LEU A 72 -3.53 -7.20 10.85
CA LEU A 72 -3.27 -8.64 10.82
C LEU A 72 -2.46 -9.05 12.06
N LEU A 73 -2.84 -10.16 12.68
CA LEU A 73 -2.04 -10.79 13.74
C LEU A 73 -1.23 -11.97 13.22
N MET A 74 0.02 -12.09 13.67
CA MET A 74 0.87 -13.24 13.38
C MET A 74 1.37 -13.92 14.65
N ASN A 75 1.33 -15.25 14.65
CA ASN A 75 1.73 -16.04 15.81
C ASN A 75 3.23 -16.35 15.84
N ARG A 76 3.92 -16.24 14.71
CA ARG A 76 5.34 -16.53 14.57
C ARG A 76 6.04 -15.44 13.77
N THR A 77 7.19 -15.00 14.25
CA THR A 77 8.06 -14.00 13.64
C THR A 77 9.33 -14.62 13.03
N ASP A 78 9.29 -15.93 12.71
CA ASP A 78 10.41 -16.57 12.00
C ASP A 78 10.57 -16.00 10.57
N PRO A 79 11.79 -16.02 9.99
CA PRO A 79 12.07 -15.36 8.72
C PRO A 79 11.15 -15.77 7.57
N LYS A 80 10.81 -17.05 7.52
CA LYS A 80 9.94 -17.58 6.46
C LYS A 80 8.51 -17.07 6.64
N SER A 81 7.97 -17.18 7.86
CA SER A 81 6.62 -16.69 8.17
C SER A 81 6.49 -15.18 7.93
N LEU A 82 7.46 -14.39 8.37
CA LEU A 82 7.41 -12.93 8.23
C LEU A 82 7.40 -12.52 6.75
N ILE A 83 8.34 -13.02 5.95
CA ILE A 83 8.39 -12.72 4.51
C ILE A 83 7.08 -13.15 3.83
N THR A 84 6.59 -14.35 4.14
CA THR A 84 5.36 -14.87 3.51
C THR A 84 4.17 -13.97 3.84
N HIS A 85 3.96 -13.62 5.12
CA HIS A 85 2.83 -12.77 5.52
C HIS A 85 2.90 -11.37 4.92
N VAL A 86 4.08 -10.75 4.86
CA VAL A 86 4.23 -9.42 4.25
C VAL A 86 3.98 -9.51 2.74
N CYS A 87 4.53 -10.52 2.06
CA CYS A 87 4.28 -10.73 0.63
C CYS A 87 2.79 -10.99 0.33
N ASP A 88 2.11 -11.79 1.15
CA ASP A 88 0.68 -12.06 1.00
C ASP A 88 -0.15 -10.78 1.17
N LEU A 89 0.20 -9.94 2.14
CA LEU A 89 -0.45 -8.64 2.34
C LEU A 89 -0.24 -7.70 1.16
N MET A 90 0.98 -7.65 0.63
CA MET A 90 1.31 -6.84 -0.55
C MET A 90 0.62 -7.33 -1.82
N SER A 91 0.38 -8.64 -1.92
CA SER A 91 -0.32 -9.25 -3.06
C SER A 91 -1.84 -9.06 -2.95
N GLY A 92 -2.41 -9.20 -1.75
CA GLY A 92 -3.85 -9.10 -1.51
C GLY A 92 -4.38 -7.67 -1.46
N ALA A 93 -3.56 -6.72 -1.04
CA ALA A 93 -3.89 -5.30 -1.01
C ALA A 93 -2.69 -4.46 -1.46
N ARG A 94 -2.94 -3.37 -2.18
CA ARG A 94 -1.89 -2.40 -2.55
C ARG A 94 -1.48 -1.60 -1.31
N ILE A 95 -0.65 -2.19 -0.45
CA ILE A 95 -0.14 -1.58 0.77
C ILE A 95 0.91 -0.52 0.41
N HIS A 96 0.75 0.67 0.98
CA HIS A 96 1.66 1.80 0.78
C HIS A 96 2.61 2.01 1.97
N GLY A 97 2.30 1.41 3.11
CA GLY A 97 3.13 1.45 4.31
C GLY A 97 2.75 0.32 5.26
N LEU A 98 3.75 -0.15 6.02
CA LEU A 98 3.59 -1.24 6.97
C LEU A 98 4.06 -0.78 8.35
N VAL A 99 3.21 -0.96 9.35
CA VAL A 99 3.57 -0.83 10.77
C VAL A 99 3.72 -2.23 11.31
N PHE A 100 4.84 -2.51 11.96
CA PHE A 100 5.14 -3.82 12.53
C PHE A 100 5.51 -3.69 14.00
N GLY A 101 4.93 -4.51 14.85
CA GLY A 101 5.35 -4.66 16.25
C GLY A 101 5.45 -6.13 16.60
N ASP A 102 6.42 -6.48 17.43
CA ASP A 102 6.57 -7.83 17.96
C ASP A 102 6.90 -7.82 19.46
N ASP A 103 6.71 -8.95 20.13
CA ASP A 103 7.04 -9.13 21.56
C ASP A 103 8.33 -9.96 21.77
N THR A 104 9.26 -9.91 20.81
CA THR A 104 10.58 -10.57 20.92
C THR A 104 11.66 -9.53 21.16
N ASP A 105 12.78 -9.92 21.77
CA ASP A 105 13.96 -9.06 21.99
C ASP A 105 15.06 -9.29 20.93
N GLN A 106 14.68 -9.77 19.74
CA GLN A 106 15.63 -10.14 18.69
C GLN A 106 15.78 -9.03 17.63
N GLU A 107 16.97 -8.41 17.57
CA GLU A 107 17.34 -7.44 16.51
C GLU A 107 17.17 -8.01 15.09
N ALA A 108 17.27 -9.33 14.94
CA ALA A 108 17.10 -10.02 13.67
C ALA A 108 15.76 -9.65 12.98
N VAL A 109 14.71 -9.32 13.74
CA VAL A 109 13.43 -8.91 13.17
C VAL A 109 13.53 -7.56 12.46
N ALA A 110 14.15 -6.54 13.08
CA ALA A 110 14.42 -5.27 12.41
C ALA A 110 15.24 -5.47 11.13
N GLN A 111 16.25 -6.34 11.17
CA GLN A 111 17.10 -6.64 9.99
C GLN A 111 16.31 -7.27 8.84
N MET A 112 15.38 -8.17 9.16
CA MET A 112 14.48 -8.76 8.15
C MET A 112 13.51 -7.73 7.58
N LEU A 113 12.92 -6.88 8.42
CA LEU A 113 12.04 -5.80 7.95
C LEU A 113 12.81 -4.84 7.04
N ASP A 114 14.04 -4.50 7.38
CA ASP A 114 14.89 -3.67 6.54
C ASP A 114 15.17 -4.32 5.16
N PHE A 115 15.48 -5.62 5.16
CA PHE A 115 15.61 -6.39 3.92
C PHE A 115 14.33 -6.30 3.09
N ILE A 116 13.16 -6.58 3.68
CA ILE A 116 11.88 -6.54 2.98
C ILE A 116 11.58 -5.13 2.45
N SER A 117 11.80 -4.08 3.24
CA SER A 117 11.59 -2.69 2.81
C SER A 117 12.45 -2.37 1.59
N SER A 118 13.71 -2.84 1.56
CA SER A 118 14.61 -2.65 0.41
C SER A 118 14.15 -3.38 -0.87
N GLN A 119 13.45 -4.51 -0.74
CA GLN A 119 12.96 -5.29 -1.87
C GLN A 119 11.61 -4.82 -2.37
N THR A 120 10.77 -4.30 -1.47
CA THR A 120 9.37 -3.97 -1.73
C THR A 120 9.17 -2.49 -2.03
N PHE A 121 10.14 -1.65 -1.67
CA PHE A 121 10.02 -0.18 -1.67
C PHE A 121 8.85 0.34 -0.82
N VAL A 122 8.34 -0.49 0.11
CA VAL A 122 7.31 -0.11 1.07
C VAL A 122 8.01 0.36 2.35
N PRO A 123 7.68 1.56 2.87
CA PRO A 123 8.18 2.01 4.16
C PRO A 123 7.63 1.11 5.28
N ILE A 124 8.53 0.61 6.12
CA ILE A 124 8.20 -0.24 7.26
C ILE A 124 8.61 0.49 8.54
N LEU A 125 7.69 0.60 9.50
CA LEU A 125 7.91 1.22 10.80
C LEU A 125 7.79 0.17 11.92
N GLY A 126 8.90 -0.10 12.59
CA GLY A 126 8.94 -0.92 13.81
C GLY A 126 8.50 -0.12 15.03
N ILE A 127 7.51 -0.60 15.80
CA ILE A 127 6.92 0.13 16.93
C ILE A 127 7.16 -0.52 18.30
N HIS A 128 7.47 -1.82 18.35
CA HIS A 128 7.63 -2.56 19.60
C HIS A 128 8.59 -3.75 19.43
N GLY A 129 9.23 -4.19 20.51
CA GLY A 129 10.13 -5.34 20.54
C GLY A 129 11.34 -5.24 19.61
N GLY A 130 11.73 -6.36 19.05
CA GLY A 130 12.89 -6.55 18.18
C GLY A 130 12.81 -5.73 16.90
N SER A 131 11.60 -5.45 16.42
CA SER A 131 11.37 -4.56 15.29
C SER A 131 11.70 -3.09 15.57
N SER A 132 11.66 -2.67 16.84
CA SER A 132 11.99 -1.31 17.28
C SER A 132 13.46 -1.14 17.71
N MET A 133 14.24 -2.23 17.70
CA MET A 133 15.64 -2.20 18.06
C MET A 133 16.46 -1.46 17.00
N ILE A 134 17.42 -0.63 17.45
CA ILE A 134 18.28 0.12 16.55
C ILE A 134 19.29 -0.82 15.90
N MET A 135 19.21 -0.94 14.59
CA MET A 135 20.17 -1.72 13.80
C MET A 135 21.50 -0.99 13.64
N ALA A 136 22.56 -1.78 13.53
CA ALA A 136 23.85 -1.28 13.07
C ALA A 136 23.77 -0.77 11.62
N ASP A 137 24.69 0.14 11.26
CA ASP A 137 24.75 0.70 9.92
C ASP A 137 24.86 -0.38 8.84
N LYS A 138 24.16 -0.17 7.73
CA LYS A 138 24.29 -1.05 6.56
C LYS A 138 25.71 -0.92 6.03
N VAL A 139 26.52 -1.97 6.22
CA VAL A 139 27.83 -2.07 5.59
C VAL A 139 27.63 -2.15 4.09
N ARG A 140 27.79 -1.02 3.40
CA ARG A 140 27.87 -1.00 1.93
C ARG A 140 29.18 -1.67 1.56
N LEU A 141 29.12 -2.92 1.14
CA LEU A 141 30.27 -3.59 0.53
C LEU A 141 30.51 -2.93 -0.84
N GLY A 142 31.24 -1.82 -0.85
CA GLY A 142 31.64 -1.11 -2.06
C GLY A 142 31.56 0.42 -1.97
N ARG A 143 32.49 1.04 -1.25
CA ARG A 143 33.44 1.99 -1.85
C ARG A 143 34.70 2.07 -1.00
#